data_AF-A0A100XX13-F1
#
_entry.id   AF-A0A100XX13-F1
#
_cell.length_a   1.000
_cell.length_b   1.000
_cell.length_c   1.000
_cell.angle_alpha   90.00
_cell.angle_beta   90.00
_cell.angle_gamma   90.00
#
_symmetry.space_group_name_H-M   'P 1'
#
loop_
_entity.id
_entity.type
_entity.pdbx_description
1 polymer ?
#
loop_
_entity_poly.entity_id
_entity_poly.type
_entity_poly.pdbx_seq_one_letter_code
_entity_poly.pdbx_strand_id
1 'polypeptide(L)'
;MLTLAVVAWKLTQDESSNSDYHCSLTSPVKYVPGIQGGHVERYLENGSILIFSEMPGVWPAEGNGTMRIVPWATERGIFPPCAIQKSEVQVTLNGRGSTWHTGMLNWKCENSSEPRCGIISQSSHRDSVPAGEVRIAYYLIPTGEGRWHLWEYLLCGNETDFEKVCGHPPVPKWFNGTCNCSLENVIRATEERIRDAGFREVSEMKPLKGDILLGVSAKLYRRGDEYLYVEFAEVRRMNLARILMLMGDEDIVKAYVKAFTAVEENGPGES
;
A
#
# COMPACT_ATOMS: atom_id res chain seq x y z
N MET A 1 -32.91 -16.59 16.25
CA MET A 1 -31.55 -16.98 15.80
C MET A 1 -31.48 -16.70 14.30
N LEU A 2 -30.82 -15.61 13.90
CA LEU A 2 -30.65 -15.22 12.51
C LEU A 2 -29.21 -15.52 12.11
N THR A 3 -29.05 -16.49 11.22
CA THR A 3 -27.77 -16.93 10.67
C THR A 3 -27.33 -15.92 9.62
N LEU A 4 -26.28 -15.15 9.91
CA LEU A 4 -25.63 -14.26 8.93
C LEU A 4 -24.86 -15.11 7.91
N ALA A 5 -25.34 -15.12 6.67
CA ALA A 5 -24.65 -15.70 5.54
C ALA A 5 -23.44 -14.81 5.18
N VAL A 6 -22.24 -15.33 5.39
CA VAL A 6 -21.01 -14.73 4.87
C VAL A 6 -20.98 -15.00 3.36
N VAL A 7 -21.24 -13.96 2.56
CA VAL A 7 -21.06 -14.02 1.11
C VAL A 7 -19.56 -14.05 0.84
N ALA A 8 -19.03 -15.25 0.59
CA ALA A 8 -17.68 -15.43 0.11
C ALA A 8 -17.60 -14.93 -1.35
N TRP A 9 -16.94 -13.80 -1.57
CA TRP A 9 -16.62 -13.34 -2.92
C TRP A 9 -15.57 -14.28 -3.49
N LYS A 10 -16.01 -15.19 -4.36
CA LYS A 10 -15.13 -16.01 -5.20
C LYS A 10 -14.78 -15.16 -6.42
N LEU A 11 -13.68 -14.41 -6.34
CA LEU A 11 -13.08 -13.80 -7.53
C LEU A 11 -12.43 -14.92 -8.34
N THR A 12 -13.00 -15.21 -9.51
CA THR A 12 -12.33 -15.94 -10.58
C THR A 12 -11.09 -15.15 -10.99
N GLN A 13 -9.92 -15.74 -10.78
CA GLN A 13 -8.70 -15.31 -11.44
C GLN A 13 -8.86 -15.66 -12.92
N ASP A 14 -9.34 -14.71 -13.72
CA ASP A 14 -9.19 -14.79 -15.17
C ASP A 14 -7.73 -14.44 -15.50
N GLU A 15 -6.97 -15.50 -15.71
CA GLU A 15 -5.69 -15.48 -16.41
C GLU A 15 -5.93 -15.21 -17.90
N SER A 16 -5.69 -13.98 -18.33
CA SER A 16 -5.70 -13.59 -19.75
C SER A 16 -4.91 -12.30 -19.91
N SER A 17 -4.03 -12.08 -20.88
CA SER A 17 -3.47 -12.92 -21.95
C SER A 17 -2.30 -12.14 -22.59
N ASN A 18 -1.14 -12.11 -21.95
CA ASN A 18 0.08 -11.58 -22.55
C ASN A 18 1.24 -12.52 -22.21
N SER A 19 1.84 -13.15 -23.23
CA SER A 19 2.67 -14.35 -23.10
C SER A 19 4.06 -14.14 -22.52
N ASP A 20 4.47 -12.90 -22.23
CA ASP A 20 5.90 -12.67 -21.98
C ASP A 20 6.30 -12.69 -20.51
N TYR A 21 5.37 -12.56 -19.53
CA TYR A 21 5.74 -12.60 -18.10
C TYR A 21 4.62 -13.17 -17.21
N HIS A 22 4.53 -14.50 -17.08
CA HIS A 22 3.63 -15.15 -16.14
C HIS A 22 4.11 -14.97 -14.68
N CYS A 23 3.80 -13.81 -14.10
CA CYS A 23 4.11 -13.52 -12.70
C CYS A 23 3.08 -14.14 -11.75
N SER A 24 3.53 -15.06 -10.91
CA SER A 24 2.71 -15.76 -9.93
C SER A 24 3.42 -15.90 -8.59
N LEU A 25 2.62 -16.06 -7.54
CA LEU A 25 3.13 -16.37 -6.21
C LEU A 25 3.40 -17.86 -6.09
N THR A 26 4.45 -18.20 -5.36
CA THR A 26 4.75 -19.60 -5.03
C THR A 26 3.77 -20.19 -4.01
N SER A 27 2.94 -19.36 -3.37
CA SER A 27 1.97 -19.78 -2.36
C SER A 27 0.64 -19.05 -2.52
N PRO A 28 -0.50 -19.69 -2.20
CA PRO A 28 -1.81 -19.08 -2.30
C PRO A 28 -1.98 -17.95 -1.28
N VAL A 29 -2.67 -16.89 -1.69
CA VAL A 29 -2.98 -15.73 -0.85
C VAL A 29 -4.49 -15.57 -0.77
N LYS A 30 -5.02 -15.51 0.45
CA LYS A 30 -6.41 -15.09 0.70
C LYS A 30 -6.41 -13.61 1.03
N TYR A 31 -7.03 -12.79 0.20
CA TYR A 31 -7.11 -11.35 0.44
C TYR A 31 -8.27 -11.03 1.35
N VAL A 32 -8.02 -10.16 2.32
CA VAL A 32 -9.07 -9.49 3.07
C VAL A 32 -8.99 -8.00 2.75
N PRO A 33 -10.06 -7.38 2.24
CA PRO A 33 -10.07 -5.94 2.00
C PRO A 33 -9.84 -5.18 3.31
N GLY A 34 -8.93 -4.21 3.30
CA GLY A 34 -8.57 -3.41 4.46
C GLY A 34 -8.27 -1.96 4.10
N ILE A 35 -7.96 -1.16 5.11
CA ILE A 35 -7.52 0.24 4.94
C ILE A 35 -6.16 0.33 4.26
N GLN A 36 -5.85 1.51 3.71
CA GLN A 36 -4.58 1.80 3.09
C GLN A 36 -3.41 1.72 4.07
N GLY A 37 -2.24 1.33 3.58
CA GLY A 37 -1.05 1.05 4.41
C GLY A 37 -0.92 -0.43 4.74
N GLY A 38 0.04 -0.77 5.60
CA GLY A 38 0.33 -2.14 6.00
C GLY A 38 1.18 -2.26 7.26
N HIS A 39 1.03 -3.38 7.94
CA HIS A 39 1.89 -3.79 9.04
C HIS A 39 2.34 -5.24 8.81
N VAL A 40 3.64 -5.41 8.60
CA VAL A 40 4.22 -6.69 8.17
C VAL A 40 5.47 -6.99 8.99
N GLU A 41 5.51 -8.20 9.54
CA GLU A 41 6.66 -8.75 10.24
C GLU A 41 7.35 -9.79 9.35
N ARG A 42 8.64 -9.61 9.03
CA ARG A 42 9.47 -10.60 8.35
C ARG A 42 10.28 -11.38 9.37
N TYR A 43 10.16 -12.70 9.33
CA TYR A 43 10.93 -13.61 10.18
C TYR A 43 12.21 -14.04 9.46
N LEU A 44 13.35 -13.81 10.10
CA LEU A 44 14.67 -14.16 9.57
C LEU A 44 15.17 -15.49 10.15
N GLU A 45 16.10 -16.15 9.45
CA GLU A 45 16.64 -17.45 9.83
C GLU A 45 17.36 -17.43 11.19
N ASN A 46 17.95 -16.29 11.57
CA ASN A 46 18.62 -16.10 12.86
C ASN A 46 17.62 -15.89 14.03
N GLY A 47 16.32 -16.02 13.80
CA GLY A 47 15.27 -15.86 14.81
C GLY A 47 14.85 -14.41 15.09
N SER A 48 15.49 -13.42 14.44
CA SER A 48 15.09 -12.02 14.55
C SER A 48 13.92 -11.67 13.63
N ILE A 49 13.16 -10.63 14.01
CA ILE A 49 11.98 -10.18 13.29
C ILE A 49 12.18 -8.73 12.86
N LEU A 50 12.07 -8.47 11.56
CA LEU A 50 11.98 -7.11 11.02
C LEU A 50 10.53 -6.71 10.88
N ILE A 51 10.17 -5.52 11.33
CA ILE A 51 8.81 -5.01 11.28
C ILE A 51 8.79 -3.78 10.39
N PHE A 52 7.93 -3.80 9.38
CA PHE A 52 7.59 -2.65 8.56
C PHE A 52 6.16 -2.24 8.85
N SER A 53 5.95 -0.95 9.10
CA SER A 53 4.63 -0.36 9.23
C SER A 53 4.56 0.91 8.40
N GLU A 54 3.53 1.05 7.58
CA GLU A 54 3.24 2.29 6.86
C GLU A 54 1.75 2.58 6.93
N MET A 55 1.39 3.82 7.25
CA MET A 55 0.00 4.25 7.37
C MET A 55 -0.18 5.60 6.68
N PRO A 56 -0.63 5.63 5.41
CA PRO A 56 -1.08 6.85 4.74
C PRO A 56 -2.53 7.17 5.15
N GLY A 57 -2.68 7.89 6.26
CA GLY A 57 -3.97 8.31 6.80
C GLY A 57 -4.49 9.61 6.16
N VAL A 58 -5.81 9.71 6.05
CA VAL A 58 -6.52 10.93 5.65
C VAL A 58 -7.59 11.21 6.69
N TRP A 59 -7.79 12.49 7.05
CA TRP A 59 -8.81 12.91 7.99
C TRP A 59 -9.47 14.23 7.54
N PRO A 60 -10.81 14.35 7.57
CA PRO A 60 -11.48 15.62 7.30
C PRO A 60 -11.23 16.60 8.46
N ALA A 61 -10.90 17.87 8.17
CA ALA A 61 -10.64 18.86 9.22
C ALA A 61 -11.90 19.24 10.02
N GLU A 62 -13.07 19.20 9.38
CA GLU A 62 -14.35 19.61 9.95
C GLU A 62 -15.38 18.47 9.99
N GLY A 63 -14.92 17.21 10.06
CA GLY A 63 -15.79 16.02 10.11
C GLY A 63 -16.49 15.64 8.79
N ASN A 64 -16.37 16.46 7.75
CA ASN A 64 -17.14 16.28 6.52
C ASN A 64 -16.35 15.53 5.41
N GLY A 65 -16.58 14.22 5.30
CA GLY A 65 -16.00 13.37 4.25
C GLY A 65 -16.34 11.88 4.43
N THR A 66 -15.97 11.02 3.48
CA THR A 66 -16.17 9.56 3.58
C THR A 66 -14.94 8.78 3.10
N MET A 67 -14.75 7.58 3.64
CA MET A 67 -13.79 6.60 3.14
C MET A 67 -14.48 5.26 2.90
N ARG A 68 -14.28 4.70 1.71
CA ARG A 68 -14.91 3.45 1.28
C ARG A 68 -13.87 2.49 0.75
N ILE A 69 -13.94 1.22 1.14
CA ILE A 69 -13.14 0.18 0.48
C ILE A 69 -13.85 -0.13 -0.84
N VAL A 70 -13.17 0.17 -1.94
CA VAL A 70 -13.68 -0.06 -3.30
C VAL A 70 -12.56 -0.64 -4.16
N PRO A 71 -12.79 -1.75 -4.87
CA PRO A 71 -11.76 -2.41 -5.67
C PRO A 71 -11.53 -1.69 -7.01
N TRP A 72 -11.36 -0.37 -6.98
CA TRP A 72 -11.34 0.51 -8.14
C TRP A 72 -10.21 0.20 -9.13
N ALA A 73 -9.04 -0.17 -8.62
CA ALA A 73 -7.86 -0.49 -9.42
C ALA A 73 -8.03 -1.88 -10.03
N THR A 74 -8.55 -2.82 -9.25
CA THR A 74 -8.89 -4.17 -9.70
C THR A 74 -9.95 -4.18 -10.79
N GLU A 75 -11.04 -3.43 -10.60
CA GLU A 75 -12.14 -3.31 -11.59
C GLU A 75 -11.66 -2.70 -12.91
N ARG A 76 -10.56 -1.96 -12.90
CA ARG A 76 -9.92 -1.39 -14.10
C ARG A 76 -8.82 -2.27 -14.68
N GLY A 77 -8.54 -3.42 -14.06
CA GLY A 77 -7.41 -4.27 -14.44
C GLY A 77 -6.03 -3.71 -14.08
N ILE A 78 -5.97 -2.63 -13.30
CA ILE A 78 -4.74 -1.91 -12.93
C ILE A 78 -4.26 -2.38 -11.55
N PHE A 79 -3.75 -3.59 -11.47
CA PHE A 79 -3.18 -4.11 -10.22
C PHE A 79 -1.87 -4.82 -10.52
N PRO A 80 -0.90 -4.81 -9.61
CA PRO A 80 0.35 -5.50 -9.81
C PRO A 80 0.18 -7.02 -9.63
N PRO A 81 0.95 -7.85 -10.33
CA PRO A 81 1.02 -9.28 -10.00
C PRO A 81 1.66 -9.50 -8.63
N CYS A 82 1.48 -10.68 -8.05
CA CYS A 82 2.16 -11.11 -6.83
C CYS A 82 1.90 -10.29 -5.54
N ALA A 83 0.81 -9.53 -5.45
CA ALA A 83 0.46 -8.86 -4.20
C ALA A 83 0.23 -9.90 -3.07
N ILE A 84 0.83 -9.70 -1.91
CA ILE A 84 0.50 -10.47 -0.68
C ILE A 84 -0.40 -9.67 0.26
N GLN A 85 -0.39 -8.35 0.09
CA GLN A 85 -1.29 -7.40 0.71
C GLN A 85 -1.85 -6.47 -0.35
N LYS A 86 -3.14 -6.14 -0.21
CA LYS A 86 -3.90 -5.34 -1.15
C LYS A 86 -4.94 -4.51 -0.40
N SER A 87 -4.89 -3.20 -0.56
CA SER A 87 -5.93 -2.28 -0.12
C SER A 87 -6.28 -1.33 -1.27
N GLU A 88 -7.57 -1.11 -1.47
CA GLU A 88 -8.09 -0.17 -2.45
C GLU A 88 -9.23 0.59 -1.80
N VAL A 89 -9.06 1.91 -1.69
CA VAL A 89 -10.00 2.80 -1.02
C VAL A 89 -10.31 4.01 -1.88
N GLN A 90 -11.50 4.57 -1.68
CA GLN A 90 -11.89 5.88 -2.18
C GLN A 90 -12.14 6.79 -0.99
N VAL A 91 -11.56 7.98 -1.03
CA VAL A 91 -11.73 9.04 -0.06
C VAL A 91 -12.39 10.22 -0.73
N THR A 92 -13.46 10.74 -0.14
CA THR A 92 -14.15 11.95 -0.60
C THR A 92 -14.18 12.96 0.54
N LEU A 93 -13.60 14.14 0.32
CA LEU A 93 -13.59 15.24 1.29
C LEU A 93 -14.47 16.38 0.77
N ASN A 94 -15.40 16.85 1.61
CA ASN A 94 -16.28 17.98 1.28
C ASN A 94 -15.64 19.34 1.61
N GLY A 95 -14.56 19.34 2.38
CA GLY A 95 -13.76 20.49 2.75
C GLY A 95 -12.27 20.14 2.73
N ARG A 96 -11.42 21.05 3.22
CA ARG A 96 -9.99 20.71 3.40
C ARG A 96 -9.85 19.55 4.39
N GLY A 97 -8.88 18.70 4.11
CA GLY A 97 -8.45 17.62 5.00
C GLY A 97 -7.03 17.80 5.47
N SER A 98 -6.64 16.90 6.35
CA SER A 98 -5.28 16.69 6.79
C SER A 98 -4.87 15.26 6.46
N THR A 99 -3.65 15.07 6.04
CA THR A 99 -3.03 13.76 5.88
C THR A 99 -2.08 13.51 7.04
N TRP A 100 -1.89 12.23 7.35
CA TRP A 100 -0.83 11.80 8.23
C TRP A 100 -0.19 10.57 7.62
N HIS A 101 1.09 10.66 7.27
CA HIS A 101 1.87 9.54 6.76
C HIS A 101 2.90 9.15 7.81
N THR A 102 2.81 7.93 8.33
CA THR A 102 3.83 7.37 9.21
C THR A 102 4.44 6.15 8.56
N GLY A 103 5.76 6.13 8.45
CA GLY A 103 6.56 4.97 8.08
C GLY A 103 7.45 4.56 9.24
N MET A 104 7.60 3.26 9.47
CA MET A 104 8.44 2.73 10.54
C MET A 104 9.08 1.40 10.13
N LEU A 105 10.36 1.27 10.42
CA LEU A 105 11.11 0.02 10.28
C LEU A 105 11.79 -0.30 11.62
N ASN A 106 11.50 -1.47 12.20
CA ASN A 106 11.97 -1.86 13.53
C ASN A 106 12.56 -3.27 13.56
N TRP A 107 13.39 -3.53 14.57
CA TRP A 107 13.77 -4.87 15.00
C TRP A 107 12.99 -5.30 16.23
N LYS A 108 12.44 -6.51 16.18
CA LYS A 108 11.95 -7.26 17.34
C LYS A 108 12.82 -8.51 17.50
N CYS A 109 13.43 -8.68 18.66
CA CYS A 109 14.14 -9.91 18.99
C CYS A 109 13.25 -10.76 19.90
N GLU A 110 12.89 -11.96 19.45
CA GLU A 110 12.41 -13.00 20.35
C GLU A 110 13.65 -13.70 20.94
N ASN A 111 13.82 -13.67 22.27
CA ASN A 111 14.85 -14.40 23.02
C ASN A 111 16.34 -14.17 22.64
N SER A 112 16.74 -12.99 22.15
CA SER A 112 18.17 -12.70 21.88
C SER A 112 18.82 -11.86 22.98
N SER A 113 20.07 -12.18 23.31
CA SER A 113 20.98 -11.36 24.13
C SER A 113 21.63 -10.19 23.36
N GLU A 114 21.19 -9.91 22.13
CA GLU A 114 21.71 -8.76 21.35
C GLU A 114 21.07 -7.43 21.77
N PRO A 115 21.85 -6.32 21.81
CA PRO A 115 21.38 -5.01 22.25
C PRO A 115 20.60 -4.22 21.18
N ARG A 116 20.29 -4.80 20.01
CA ARG A 116 19.77 -4.08 18.82
C ARG A 116 18.26 -4.18 18.63
N CYS A 117 17.49 -4.33 19.70
CA CYS A 117 16.04 -4.15 19.66
C CYS A 117 15.70 -2.66 19.50
N GLY A 118 14.70 -2.33 18.69
CA GLY A 118 14.18 -0.96 18.60
C GLY A 118 13.96 -0.43 17.19
N ILE A 119 13.75 0.88 17.12
CA ILE A 119 13.45 1.60 15.87
C ILE A 119 14.73 1.71 15.04
N ILE A 120 14.69 1.18 13.81
CA ILE A 120 15.78 1.34 12.82
C ILE A 120 15.62 2.69 12.13
N SER A 121 14.38 3.01 11.72
CA SER A 121 14.05 4.28 11.08
C SER A 121 12.56 4.56 11.25
N GLN A 122 12.23 5.85 11.35
CA GLN A 122 10.87 6.34 11.45
C GLN A 122 10.74 7.66 10.70
N SER A 123 9.67 7.80 9.93
CA SER A 123 9.24 9.06 9.32
C SER A 123 7.79 9.32 9.69
N SER A 124 7.45 10.58 9.96
CA SER A 124 6.06 10.99 10.18
C SER A 124 5.85 12.36 9.56
N HIS A 125 5.03 12.46 8.53
CA HIS A 125 4.70 13.72 7.86
C HIS A 125 3.21 14.04 8.00
N ARG A 126 2.88 15.33 8.07
CA ARG A 126 1.51 15.83 7.99
C ARG A 126 1.42 16.93 6.94
N ASP A 127 0.37 16.89 6.12
CA ASP A 127 0.11 17.93 5.13
C ASP A 127 -1.39 18.27 5.09
N SER A 128 -1.72 19.38 4.45
CA SER A 128 -3.11 19.72 4.14
C SER A 128 -3.44 19.28 2.72
N VAL A 129 -4.63 18.71 2.54
CA VAL A 129 -5.14 18.30 1.22
C VAL A 129 -6.43 19.04 0.89
N PRO A 130 -6.67 19.36 -0.39
CA PRO A 130 -7.89 20.03 -0.81
C PRO A 130 -9.12 19.12 -0.71
N ALA A 131 -10.30 19.73 -0.79
CA ALA A 131 -11.55 19.02 -0.96
C ALA A 131 -11.58 18.31 -2.32
N GLY A 132 -12.32 17.21 -2.42
CA GLY A 132 -12.47 16.42 -3.63
C GLY A 132 -12.35 14.92 -3.38
N GLU A 133 -12.23 14.16 -4.46
CA GLU A 133 -12.17 12.70 -4.43
C GLU A 133 -10.79 12.19 -4.84
N VAL A 134 -10.25 11.26 -4.05
CA VAL A 134 -9.04 10.50 -4.41
C VAL A 134 -9.30 9.01 -4.21
N ARG A 135 -8.78 8.20 -5.12
CA ARG A 135 -8.71 6.75 -4.96
C ARG A 135 -7.28 6.35 -4.68
N ILE A 136 -7.09 5.53 -3.66
CA ILE A 136 -5.79 5.09 -3.18
C ILE A 136 -5.75 3.57 -3.33
N ALA A 137 -4.68 3.05 -3.91
CA ALA A 137 -4.39 1.62 -3.87
C ALA A 137 -2.99 1.40 -3.29
N TYR A 138 -2.88 0.39 -2.43
CA TYR A 138 -1.67 0.07 -1.69
C TYR A 138 -1.43 -1.44 -1.79
N TYR A 139 -0.24 -1.81 -2.25
CA TYR A 139 0.14 -3.21 -2.40
C TYR A 139 1.52 -3.48 -1.80
N LEU A 140 1.68 -4.69 -1.27
CA LEU A 140 2.98 -5.24 -0.87
C LEU A 140 3.26 -6.50 -1.67
N ILE A 141 4.47 -6.60 -2.23
CA ILE A 141 4.89 -7.69 -3.13
C ILE A 141 6.22 -8.25 -2.65
N PRO A 142 6.35 -9.58 -2.49
CA PRO A 142 7.65 -10.21 -2.22
C PRO A 142 8.61 -9.98 -3.40
N THR A 143 9.80 -9.46 -3.12
CA THR A 143 10.88 -9.31 -4.11
C THR A 143 11.96 -10.37 -3.99
N GLY A 144 11.86 -11.23 -2.97
CA GLY A 144 12.73 -12.39 -2.76
C GLY A 144 12.03 -13.39 -1.84
N GLU A 145 12.71 -14.47 -1.49
CA GLU A 145 12.15 -15.46 -0.55
C GLU A 145 12.02 -14.87 0.86
N GLY A 146 10.97 -15.31 1.55
CA GLY A 146 10.75 -14.94 2.93
C GLY A 146 9.51 -15.58 3.56
N ARG A 147 9.40 -15.30 4.85
CA ARG A 147 8.26 -15.62 5.71
C ARG A 147 7.77 -14.34 6.36
N TRP A 148 6.54 -13.96 6.05
CA TRP A 148 5.92 -12.75 6.57
C TRP A 148 4.66 -13.07 7.35
N HIS A 149 4.46 -12.30 8.40
CA HIS A 149 3.24 -12.23 9.17
C HIS A 149 2.61 -10.86 8.93
N LEU A 150 1.47 -10.86 8.25
CA LEU A 150 0.74 -9.66 7.85
C LEU A 150 -0.40 -9.40 8.83
N TRP A 151 -0.61 -8.14 9.15
CA TRP A 151 -1.71 -7.69 10.00
C TRP A 151 -2.63 -6.79 9.17
N GLU A 152 -3.76 -7.35 8.75
CA GLU A 152 -4.74 -6.66 7.90
C GLU A 152 -5.78 -5.94 8.79
N TYR A 153 -5.86 -4.61 8.66
CA TYR A 153 -6.80 -3.78 9.41
C TYR A 153 -8.11 -3.65 8.64
N LEU A 154 -9.17 -4.23 9.21
CA LEU A 154 -10.51 -4.23 8.64
C LEU A 154 -11.25 -2.91 8.91
N LEU A 155 -12.01 -2.44 7.92
CA LEU A 155 -13.13 -1.53 8.19
C LEU A 155 -14.32 -2.33 8.70
N CYS A 156 -15.19 -1.71 9.50
CA CYS A 156 -16.35 -2.40 10.08
C CYS A 156 -17.57 -2.45 9.15
N GLY A 157 -17.34 -2.13 7.88
CA GLY A 157 -18.29 -2.19 6.78
C GLY A 157 -17.60 -1.78 5.47
N ASN A 158 -18.30 -1.93 4.35
CA ASN A 158 -17.80 -1.49 3.04
C ASN A 158 -17.66 0.05 2.95
N GLU A 159 -18.33 0.78 3.84
CA GLU A 159 -18.31 2.23 3.95
C GLU A 159 -18.06 2.60 5.42
N THR A 160 -17.06 3.45 5.66
CA THR A 160 -16.82 4.07 6.96
C THR A 160 -16.93 5.58 6.77
N ASP A 161 -17.98 6.13 7.34
CA ASP A 161 -18.02 7.56 7.66
C ASP A 161 -16.84 7.84 8.60
N PHE A 162 -16.03 8.88 8.34
CA PHE A 162 -14.87 9.18 9.19
C PHE A 162 -15.29 9.40 10.66
N GLU A 163 -16.55 9.74 10.90
CA GLU A 163 -17.14 9.88 12.25
C GLU A 163 -17.52 8.54 12.91
N LYS A 164 -17.55 7.43 12.17
CA LYS A 164 -17.89 6.09 12.68
C LYS A 164 -16.64 5.24 12.81
N VAL A 165 -15.79 5.61 13.77
CA VAL A 165 -14.62 4.79 14.14
C VAL A 165 -15.07 3.48 14.75
N CYS A 166 -14.44 2.40 14.35
CA CYS A 166 -14.72 1.09 14.87
C CYS A 166 -13.42 0.28 14.87
N GLY A 167 -13.13 -0.38 16.00
CA GLY A 167 -11.88 -1.10 16.22
C GLY A 167 -12.08 -2.59 16.07
N HIS A 168 -11.91 -3.12 14.87
CA HIS A 168 -11.70 -4.56 14.73
C HIS A 168 -10.26 -4.90 15.06
N PRO A 169 -10.00 -5.98 15.82
CA PRO A 169 -8.66 -6.53 15.93
C PRO A 169 -8.13 -6.81 14.52
N PRO A 170 -6.85 -6.48 14.23
CA PRO A 170 -6.26 -6.80 12.95
C PRO A 170 -6.30 -8.32 12.72
N VAL A 171 -6.53 -8.74 11.48
CA VAL A 171 -6.57 -10.16 11.12
C VAL A 171 -5.14 -10.61 10.80
N PRO A 172 -4.54 -11.51 11.61
CA PRO A 172 -3.20 -12.01 11.36
C PRO A 172 -3.22 -13.03 10.22
N LYS A 173 -2.20 -12.99 9.36
CA LYS A 173 -2.06 -13.92 8.25
C LYS A 173 -0.60 -14.25 7.99
N TRP A 174 -0.33 -15.52 7.75
CA TRP A 174 0.99 -15.99 7.35
C TRP A 174 1.12 -16.12 5.85
N PHE A 175 2.25 -15.67 5.32
CA PHE A 175 2.67 -15.91 3.95
C PHE A 175 4.11 -16.40 3.93
N ASN A 176 4.34 -17.52 3.24
CA ASN A 176 5.65 -18.10 3.01
C ASN A 176 5.82 -18.22 1.50
N GLY A 177 6.85 -17.60 0.92
CA GLY A 177 7.09 -17.74 -0.51
C GLY A 177 7.76 -16.54 -1.15
N THR A 178 7.59 -16.43 -2.45
CA THR A 178 8.08 -15.29 -3.23
C THR A 178 7.23 -15.06 -4.47
N CYS A 179 7.46 -13.96 -5.16
CA CYS A 179 7.03 -13.79 -6.54
C CYS A 179 8.06 -14.44 -7.45
N ASN A 180 7.62 -15.21 -8.44
CA ASN A 180 8.54 -15.81 -9.42
C ASN A 180 9.15 -14.76 -10.40
N CYS A 181 8.66 -13.52 -10.37
CA CYS A 181 9.14 -12.42 -11.20
C CYS A 181 10.10 -11.51 -10.42
N SER A 182 11.08 -10.96 -11.13
CA SER A 182 11.84 -9.82 -10.64
C SER A 182 10.92 -8.60 -10.45
N LEU A 183 11.32 -7.67 -9.58
CA LEU A 183 10.59 -6.42 -9.39
C LEU A 183 10.44 -5.63 -10.70
N GLU A 184 11.45 -5.67 -11.56
CA GLU A 184 11.41 -5.05 -12.90
C GLU A 184 10.28 -5.63 -13.76
N ASN A 185 10.09 -6.95 -13.75
CA ASN A 185 9.01 -7.60 -14.48
C ASN A 185 7.64 -7.25 -13.89
N VAL A 186 7.54 -7.14 -12.56
CA VAL A 186 6.33 -6.67 -11.86
C VAL A 186 5.99 -5.24 -12.27
N ILE A 187 6.99 -4.34 -12.29
CA ILE A 187 6.82 -2.95 -12.74
C ILE A 187 6.31 -2.95 -14.17
N ARG A 188 7.00 -3.63 -15.10
CA ARG A 188 6.61 -3.66 -16.52
C ARG A 188 5.19 -4.19 -16.71
N ALA A 189 4.84 -5.31 -16.09
CA ALA A 189 3.49 -5.89 -16.18
C ALA A 189 2.41 -4.94 -15.62
N THR A 190 2.72 -4.20 -14.55
CA THR A 190 1.81 -3.21 -13.98
C THR A 190 1.64 -2.01 -14.90
N GLU A 191 2.73 -1.51 -15.49
CA GLU A 191 2.69 -0.41 -16.46
C GLU A 191 1.98 -0.79 -17.76
N GLU A 192 2.10 -2.04 -18.21
CA GLU A 192 1.31 -2.58 -19.33
C GLU A 192 -0.19 -2.50 -19.03
N ARG A 193 -0.62 -2.99 -17.86
CA ARG A 193 -2.02 -2.91 -17.42
C ARG A 193 -2.54 -1.48 -17.31
N ILE A 194 -1.70 -0.54 -16.86
CA ILE A 194 -2.04 0.90 -16.84
C ILE A 194 -2.30 1.40 -18.27
N ARG A 195 -1.42 1.09 -19.22
CA ARG A 195 -1.56 1.47 -20.63
C ARG A 195 -2.79 0.82 -21.27
N ASP A 196 -3.05 -0.44 -21.00
CA ASP A 196 -4.21 -1.18 -21.50
C ASP A 196 -5.52 -0.59 -20.96
N ALA A 197 -5.51 -0.03 -19.75
CA ALA A 197 -6.62 0.72 -19.19
C ALA A 197 -6.78 2.14 -19.79
N GLY A 198 -5.96 2.51 -20.77
CA GLY A 198 -6.05 3.75 -21.55
C GLY A 198 -5.28 4.93 -20.96
N PHE A 199 -4.49 4.73 -19.91
CA PHE A 199 -3.65 5.77 -19.32
C PHE A 199 -2.36 5.96 -20.11
N ARG A 200 -1.97 7.22 -20.34
CA ARG A 200 -0.71 7.57 -20.99
C ARG A 200 0.21 8.26 -20.00
N GLU A 201 1.49 7.93 -20.04
CA GLU A 201 2.49 8.59 -19.21
C GLU A 201 2.59 10.08 -19.59
N VAL A 202 2.57 10.95 -18.58
CA VAL A 202 2.68 12.41 -18.74
C VAL A 202 3.99 12.92 -18.17
N SER A 203 4.46 12.33 -17.07
CA SER A 203 5.73 12.71 -16.45
C SER A 203 6.32 11.54 -15.68
N GLU A 204 7.62 11.35 -15.84
CA GLU A 204 8.42 10.64 -14.85
C GLU A 204 8.62 11.57 -13.63
N MET A 205 8.55 11.02 -12.43
CA MET A 205 8.75 11.74 -11.18
C MET A 205 9.99 11.19 -10.47
N LYS A 206 10.62 12.02 -9.63
CA LYS A 206 11.76 11.56 -8.84
C LYS A 206 11.28 10.53 -7.82
N PRO A 207 11.82 9.30 -7.84
CA PRO A 207 11.47 8.30 -6.83
C PRO A 207 11.92 8.74 -5.44
N LEU A 208 11.18 8.29 -4.42
CA LEU A 208 11.54 8.44 -3.02
C LEU A 208 12.99 8.01 -2.73
N LYS A 209 13.68 8.77 -1.87
CA LYS A 209 14.93 8.35 -1.26
C LYS A 209 14.78 8.52 0.24
N GLY A 210 14.41 7.45 0.92
CA GLY A 210 14.26 7.43 2.37
C GLY A 210 14.97 6.24 3.00
N ASP A 211 15.07 6.25 4.33
CA ASP A 211 15.72 5.18 5.07
C ASP A 211 14.87 3.92 5.22
N ILE A 212 13.55 4.05 5.06
CA ILE A 212 12.57 2.95 5.10
C ILE A 212 12.29 2.43 3.69
N LEU A 213 12.00 3.35 2.76
CA LEU A 213 11.60 3.07 1.39
C LEU A 213 12.67 3.57 0.40
N LEU A 214 13.15 2.67 -0.44
CA LEU A 214 14.07 2.97 -1.54
C LEU A 214 13.26 3.03 -2.83
N GLY A 215 12.95 4.23 -3.30
CA GLY A 215 12.18 4.44 -4.51
C GLY A 215 12.89 3.87 -5.75
N VAL A 216 12.15 3.08 -6.52
CA VAL A 216 12.62 2.45 -7.75
C VAL A 216 12.11 3.21 -8.97
N SER A 217 10.82 3.55 -8.98
CA SER A 217 10.16 4.28 -10.07
C SER A 217 8.97 5.06 -9.53
N ALA A 218 8.74 6.26 -10.04
CA ALA A 218 7.55 7.06 -9.76
C ALA A 218 7.10 7.73 -11.05
N LYS A 219 5.83 7.59 -11.42
CA LYS A 219 5.29 8.09 -12.70
C LYS A 219 3.89 8.65 -12.53
N LEU A 220 3.57 9.66 -13.34
CA LEU A 220 2.24 10.23 -13.46
C LEU A 220 1.67 9.92 -14.84
N TYR A 221 0.48 9.35 -14.85
CA TYR A 221 -0.28 9.02 -16.03
C TYR A 221 -1.58 9.82 -16.11
N ARG A 222 -2.15 9.93 -17.31
CA ARG A 222 -3.42 10.62 -17.57
C ARG A 222 -4.32 9.85 -18.53
N ARG A 223 -5.62 9.89 -18.28
CA ARG A 223 -6.69 9.41 -19.16
C ARG A 223 -7.87 10.38 -19.12
N GLY A 224 -8.08 11.15 -20.18
CA GLY A 224 -9.09 12.23 -20.17
C GLY A 224 -8.73 13.27 -19.09
N ASP A 225 -9.61 13.46 -18.11
CA ASP A 225 -9.37 14.35 -16.97
C ASP A 225 -8.89 13.61 -15.71
N GLU A 226 -8.81 12.26 -15.76
CA GLU A 226 -8.30 11.44 -14.66
C GLU A 226 -6.76 11.39 -14.70
N TYR A 227 -6.15 11.64 -13.55
CA TYR A 227 -4.72 11.45 -13.32
C TYR A 227 -4.48 10.24 -12.42
N LEU A 228 -3.42 9.50 -12.69
CA LEU A 228 -2.99 8.34 -11.94
C LEU A 228 -1.51 8.45 -11.63
N TYR A 229 -1.15 8.66 -10.37
CA TYR A 229 0.22 8.52 -9.89
C TYR A 229 0.48 7.08 -9.47
N VAL A 230 1.65 6.56 -9.81
CA VAL A 230 2.12 5.24 -9.39
C VAL A 230 3.56 5.30 -8.92
N GLU A 231 3.83 4.72 -7.76
CA GLU A 231 5.16 4.63 -7.18
C GLU A 231 5.49 3.21 -6.75
N PHE A 232 6.67 2.75 -7.14
CA PHE A 232 7.28 1.50 -6.72
C PHE A 232 8.49 1.80 -5.84
N ALA A 233 8.53 1.23 -4.65
CA ALA A 233 9.64 1.37 -3.72
C ALA A 233 9.98 0.03 -3.06
N GLU A 234 11.25 -0.28 -2.88
CA GLU A 234 11.67 -1.41 -2.05
C GLU A 234 11.61 -1.03 -0.57
N VAL A 235 11.09 -1.93 0.24
CA VAL A 235 11.15 -1.82 1.70
C VAL A 235 12.50 -2.38 2.16
N ARG A 236 13.31 -1.51 2.75
CA ARG A 236 14.71 -1.81 3.04
C ARG A 236 14.84 -3.05 3.94
N ARG A 237 15.64 -4.03 3.50
CA ARG A 237 15.93 -5.31 4.20
C ARG A 237 14.72 -6.25 4.37
N MET A 238 13.57 -5.98 3.74
CA MET A 238 12.35 -6.78 3.91
C MET A 238 12.09 -7.79 2.79
N ASN A 239 12.89 -7.81 1.71
CA ASN A 239 12.58 -8.56 0.47
C ASN A 239 11.14 -8.30 0.01
N LEU A 240 10.72 -7.05 0.10
CA LEU A 240 9.35 -6.61 -0.12
C LEU A 240 9.39 -5.29 -0.88
N ALA A 241 8.48 -5.12 -1.83
CA ALA A 241 8.24 -3.86 -2.50
C ALA A 241 6.85 -3.33 -2.13
N ARG A 242 6.77 -2.02 -1.96
CA ARG A 242 5.56 -1.24 -1.79
C ARG A 242 5.18 -0.61 -3.11
N ILE A 243 3.91 -0.73 -3.47
CA ILE A 243 3.31 -0.02 -4.60
C ILE A 243 2.20 0.87 -4.07
N LEU A 244 2.30 2.17 -4.36
CA LEU A 244 1.26 3.16 -4.08
C LEU A 244 0.69 3.67 -5.39
N MET A 245 -0.63 3.68 -5.52
CA MET A 245 -1.34 4.29 -6.63
C MET A 245 -2.33 5.32 -6.09
N LEU A 246 -2.36 6.50 -6.72
CA LEU A 246 -3.27 7.60 -6.37
C LEU A 246 -3.97 8.07 -7.63
N MET A 247 -5.30 8.04 -7.66
CA MET A 247 -6.10 8.42 -8.81
C MET A 247 -7.12 9.50 -8.45
N GLY A 248 -7.27 10.51 -9.31
CA GLY A 248 -8.21 11.62 -9.13
C GLY A 248 -7.91 12.75 -10.10
N ASP A 249 -8.42 13.94 -9.80
CA ASP A 249 -8.06 15.15 -10.55
C ASP A 249 -6.59 15.53 -10.32
N GLU A 250 -5.98 16.27 -11.25
CA GLU A 250 -4.55 16.58 -11.22
C GLU A 250 -4.09 17.21 -9.90
N ASP A 251 -4.79 18.24 -9.43
CA ASP A 251 -4.44 18.99 -8.23
C ASP A 251 -4.62 18.15 -6.96
N ILE A 252 -5.63 17.28 -6.96
CA ILE A 252 -5.88 16.34 -5.88
C ILE A 252 -4.73 15.32 -5.83
N VAL A 253 -4.42 14.68 -6.95
CA VAL A 253 -3.33 13.70 -7.03
C VAL A 253 -2.01 14.32 -6.59
N LYS A 254 -1.65 15.52 -7.08
CA LYS A 254 -0.41 16.21 -6.68
C LYS A 254 -0.35 16.51 -5.18
N ALA A 255 -1.46 16.94 -4.57
CA ALA A 255 -1.51 17.20 -3.13
C ALA A 255 -1.29 15.92 -2.31
N TYR A 256 -1.91 14.81 -2.73
CA TYR A 256 -1.76 13.52 -2.05
C TYR A 256 -0.39 12.87 -2.29
N VAL A 257 0.20 13.04 -3.47
CA VAL A 257 1.60 12.65 -3.73
C VAL A 257 2.51 13.37 -2.75
N LYS A 258 2.44 14.70 -2.69
CA LYS A 258 3.22 15.50 -1.73
C LYS A 258 3.05 15.01 -0.29
N ALA A 259 1.83 14.68 0.11
CA ALA A 259 1.52 14.21 1.45
C ALA A 259 2.09 12.82 1.79
N PHE A 260 2.07 11.87 0.86
CA PHE A 260 2.43 10.47 1.11
C PHE A 260 3.83 10.09 0.66
N THR A 261 4.50 10.96 -0.10
CA THR A 261 5.88 10.76 -0.57
C THR A 261 6.84 11.79 0.01
N ALA A 262 6.43 12.54 1.03
CA ALA A 262 7.35 13.36 1.80
C ALA A 262 8.20 12.47 2.71
N VAL A 263 9.51 12.68 2.69
CA VAL A 263 10.44 12.09 3.66
C VAL A 263 10.81 13.21 4.62
N GLU A 264 10.37 13.13 5.88
CA GLU A 264 11.04 13.88 6.94
C GLU A 264 12.27 13.08 7.38
N GLU A 265 13.46 13.61 7.08
CA GLU A 265 14.69 13.19 7.73
C GLU A 265 14.62 13.69 9.18
N ASN A 266 14.21 12.82 10.10
CA ASN A 266 14.50 13.08 11.50
C ASN A 266 16.02 12.96 11.68
N GLY A 267 16.66 14.10 11.93
CA GLY A 267 18.05 14.18 12.38
C GLY A 267 18.30 13.27 13.60
N PRO A 268 19.57 12.98 13.91
CA PRO A 268 19.92 12.02 14.94
C PRO A 268 19.26 12.42 16.25
N GLY A 269 18.51 11.48 16.84
CA GLY A 269 17.89 11.67 18.15
C GLY A 269 18.94 12.19 19.13
N GLU A 270 18.66 13.36 19.72
CA GLU A 270 19.40 13.82 20.87
C GLU A 270 19.09 12.88 22.04
N SER A 271 20.11 12.05 22.34
CA SER A 271 20.56 11.52 23.64
C SER A 271 19.54 11.25 24.74
#